data_AF-A0A1V9VDK3-F1
#
_entry.id   AF-A0A1V9VDK3-F1
#
_cell.length_a   1.000
_cell.length_b   1.000
_cell.length_c   1.000
_cell.angle_alpha   90.00
_cell.angle_beta   90.00
_cell.angle_gamma   90.00
#
_symmetry.space_group_name_H-M   'P 1'
#
loop_
_entity.id
_entity.type
_entity.pdbx_description
1 polymer ?
#
loop_
_entity_poly.entity_id
_entity_poly.type
_entity_poly.pdbx_seq_one_letter_code
_entity_poly.pdbx_strand_id
1 'polypeptide(L)'
;METIQTNLDFNPFKFKKGSLKAIDLFAGIGGIRLGFQEAFGKNIEFVFSSEIDKYAKQTYYANFGEVPYGDITKIDEKDIPPHDIIS
;
A
#
# COMPACT_ATOMS: atom_id res chain seq x y z
N MET A 1 5.41 -4.67 47.91
CA MET A 1 4.54 -5.06 46.78
C MET A 1 5.30 -4.70 45.53
N GLU A 2 5.87 -5.69 44.85
CA GLU A 2 6.62 -5.49 43.61
C GLU A 2 5.61 -5.22 42.48
N THR A 3 5.72 -4.04 41.87
CA THR A 3 5.00 -3.69 40.65
C THR A 3 5.59 -4.48 39.49
N ILE A 4 4.82 -5.42 38.94
CA ILE A 4 5.15 -6.12 37.71
C ILE A 4 5.15 -5.08 36.58
N GLN A 5 6.34 -4.69 36.12
CA GLN A 5 6.50 -3.89 34.91
C GLN A 5 6.07 -4.75 33.72
N THR A 6 4.95 -4.43 33.10
CA THR A 6 4.45 -5.10 31.89
C THR A 6 5.35 -4.74 30.71
N ASN A 7 6.42 -5.51 30.49
CA ASN A 7 7.26 -5.44 29.29
C ASN A 7 6.58 -6.14 28.10
N LEU A 8 5.36 -5.74 27.75
CA LEU A 8 4.88 -5.89 26.38
C LEU A 8 5.27 -4.61 25.66
N ASP A 9 6.46 -4.65 25.06
CA ASP A 9 6.98 -3.62 24.17
C ASP A 9 6.16 -3.64 22.86
N PHE A 10 4.85 -3.36 22.97
CA PHE A 10 3.93 -3.24 21.86
C PHE A 10 4.18 -1.87 21.23
N ASN A 11 5.32 -1.75 20.54
CA ASN A 11 5.55 -0.64 19.64
C ASN A 11 4.98 -1.05 18.27
N PRO A 12 3.77 -0.61 17.90
CA PRO A 12 3.17 -0.94 16.61
C PRO A 12 3.98 -0.38 15.42
N PHE A 13 5.01 0.43 15.70
CA PHE A 13 5.91 1.02 14.73
C PHE A 13 7.32 0.43 14.76
N LYS A 14 7.54 -0.73 15.41
CA LYS A 14 8.81 -1.48 15.33
C LYS A 14 8.87 -2.21 13.99
N PHE A 15 9.01 -1.45 12.91
CA PHE A 15 9.05 -1.98 11.55
C PHE A 15 10.30 -2.84 11.35
N LYS A 16 10.10 -4.00 10.72
CA LYS A 16 11.18 -4.89 10.28
C LYS A 16 12.10 -4.10 9.35
N LYS A 17 13.40 -4.35 9.39
CA LYS A 17 14.40 -3.64 8.58
C LYS A 17 14.14 -3.90 7.07
N GLY A 18 13.41 -2.99 6.41
CA GLY A 18 13.00 -3.05 5.00
C GLY A 18 11.68 -2.29 4.76
N SER A 19 11.49 -1.70 3.58
CA SER A 19 10.20 -1.07 3.21
C SER A 19 9.17 -2.17 2.90
N LEU A 20 7.97 -2.05 3.46
CA LEU A 20 6.82 -2.89 3.07
C LEU A 20 6.47 -2.63 1.61
N LYS A 21 6.08 -3.67 0.89
CA LYS A 21 5.58 -3.56 -0.48
C LYS A 21 4.07 -3.76 -0.50
N ALA A 22 3.35 -2.82 -1.08
CA ALA A 22 1.90 -2.87 -1.21
C ALA A 22 1.47 -2.86 -2.68
N ILE A 23 0.33 -3.48 -2.95
CA ILE A 23 -0.38 -3.34 -4.22
C ILE A 23 -1.77 -2.74 -3.97
N ASP A 24 -2.26 -1.98 -4.95
CA ASP A 24 -3.53 -1.23 -4.87
C ASP A 24 -4.49 -1.71 -5.96
N LEU A 25 -5.37 -2.66 -5.63
CA LEU A 25 -6.36 -3.19 -6.57
C LEU A 25 -7.65 -2.36 -6.47
N PHE A 26 -8.28 -2.09 -7.62
CA PHE A 26 -9.46 -1.21 -7.68
C PHE A 26 -9.15 0.16 -7.05
N ALA A 27 -7.98 0.70 -7.41
CA ALA A 27 -7.32 1.81 -6.71
C ALA A 27 -8.16 3.10 -6.64
N GLY A 28 -9.14 3.25 -7.53
CA GLY A 28 -9.95 4.46 -7.67
C GLY A 28 -9.04 5.68 -7.83
N ILE A 29 -9.19 6.64 -6.92
CA ILE A 29 -8.34 7.85 -6.86
C ILE A 29 -7.23 7.77 -5.81
N GLY A 30 -7.00 6.59 -5.21
CA GLY A 30 -5.87 6.31 -4.30
C GLY A 30 -6.09 6.63 -2.83
N GLY A 31 -7.33 6.54 -2.34
CA GLY A 31 -7.64 6.79 -0.92
C GLY A 31 -6.94 5.83 0.05
N ILE A 32 -6.90 4.53 -0.29
CA ILE A 32 -6.23 3.52 0.54
C ILE A 32 -4.71 3.74 0.51
N ARG A 33 -4.13 3.98 -0.67
CA ARG A 33 -2.72 4.35 -0.82
C ARG A 33 -2.34 5.53 0.07
N LEU A 34 -3.12 6.61 0.04
CA LEU A 34 -2.85 7.80 0.86
C LEU A 34 -2.84 7.46 2.35
N GLY A 35 -3.84 6.70 2.83
CA GLY A 35 -3.89 6.26 4.23
C GLY A 35 -2.66 5.43 4.64
N PHE A 36 -2.20 4.52 3.76
CA PHE A 36 -0.96 3.76 3.98
C PHE A 36 0.28 4.66 3.99
N GLN A 37 0.39 5.61 3.06
CA GLN A 37 1.52 6.54 3.05
C GLN A 37 1.54 7.45 4.29
N GLU A 38 0.38 7.87 4.81
CA GLU A 38 0.28 8.63 6.06
C GLU A 38 0.66 7.79 7.29
N ALA A 39 0.21 6.53 7.36
CA ALA A 39 0.46 5.66 8.50
C ALA A 39 1.90 5.11 8.57
N PHE A 40 2.48 4.76 7.42
CA PHE A 40 3.77 4.08 7.34
C PHE A 40 4.91 4.97 6.81
N GLY A 41 4.59 6.11 6.19
CA GLY A 41 5.57 7.06 5.68
C GLY A 41 6.53 6.40 4.67
N LYS A 42 7.83 6.56 4.90
CA LYS A 42 8.89 5.99 4.03
C LYS A 42 9.06 4.48 4.15
N ASN A 43 8.31 3.82 5.04
CA ASN A 43 8.41 2.37 5.27
C ASN A 43 7.40 1.57 4.43
N ILE A 44 6.73 2.20 3.47
CA ILE A 44 5.85 1.54 2.51
C ILE A 44 6.14 2.02 1.09
N GLU A 45 6.13 1.10 0.15
CA GLU A 45 6.31 1.31 -1.28
C GLU A 45 5.14 0.65 -2.01
N PHE A 46 4.46 1.40 -2.88
CA PHE A 46 3.44 0.84 -3.76
C PHE A 46 4.13 0.33 -5.03
N VAL A 47 4.10 -0.98 -5.25
CA VAL A 47 4.80 -1.64 -6.37
C VAL A 47 3.87 -2.00 -7.52
N PHE A 48 2.55 -1.88 -7.33
CA PHE A 48 1.53 -2.12 -8.35
C PHE A 48 0.23 -1.40 -7.98
N SER A 49 -0.50 -0.93 -8.99
CA SER A 49 -1.88 -0.43 -8.81
C SER A 49 -2.73 -0.76 -10.04
N SER A 50 -4.03 -1.03 -9.89
CA SER A 50 -4.94 -1.32 -11.00
C SER A 50 -6.27 -0.58 -10.83
N GLU A 51 -6.71 0.10 -11.87
CA GLU A 51 -7.99 0.82 -11.93
C GLU A 51 -8.54 0.79 -13.37
N ILE A 52 -9.81 0.41 -13.52
CA ILE A 52 -10.46 0.27 -14.82
C ILE A 52 -11.06 1.59 -15.31
N ASP A 53 -11.50 2.46 -14.40
CA ASP A 53 -12.11 3.74 -14.74
C ASP A 53 -11.06 4.77 -15.20
N LYS A 54 -11.29 5.32 -16.39
CA LYS A 54 -10.37 6.27 -17.03
C LYS A 54 -10.18 7.56 -16.22
N TYR A 55 -11.24 8.08 -15.61
CA TYR A 55 -11.18 9.37 -14.90
C TYR A 55 -10.57 9.23 -13.51
N ALA A 56 -10.80 8.09 -12.86
CA ALA A 56 -10.11 7.69 -11.64
C ALA A 56 -8.60 7.62 -11.86
N LYS A 57 -8.14 6.95 -12.93
CA LYS A 57 -6.71 6.91 -13.30
C LYS A 57 -6.10 8.28 -13.54
N GLN A 58 -6.82 9.20 -14.19
CA GLN A 58 -6.35 10.58 -14.40
C GLN A 58 -6.14 11.30 -13.06
N THR A 59 -7.09 11.13 -12.14
CA THR A 59 -7.02 11.72 -10.80
C THR A 59 -5.91 11.08 -9.97
N TYR A 60 -5.75 9.76 -10.05
CA TYR A 60 -4.66 9.02 -9.41
C TYR A 60 -3.30 9.54 -9.91
N TYR A 61 -3.11 9.65 -11.22
CA TYR A 61 -1.89 10.19 -11.82
C TYR A 61 -1.61 11.62 -11.38
N ALA A 62 -2.62 12.48 -11.31
CA ALA A 62 -2.46 13.86 -10.86
C ALA A 62 -1.95 13.97 -9.42
N ASN A 63 -2.25 12.98 -8.55
CA ASN A 63 -1.82 12.97 -7.15
C ASN A 63 -0.51 12.21 -6.91
N PHE A 64 -0.26 11.13 -7.64
CA PHE A 64 0.85 10.21 -7.36
C PHE A 64 1.90 10.13 -8.47
N GLY A 65 1.67 10.72 -9.64
CA GLY A 65 2.59 10.66 -10.79
C GLY A 65 2.66 9.27 -11.46
N GLU A 66 1.79 8.35 -11.06
CA GLU A 66 1.73 6.97 -11.56
C GLU A 66 0.36 6.72 -12.21
N VAL A 67 0.34 6.00 -13.33
CA VAL A 67 -0.91 5.59 -13.96
C VAL A 67 -1.17 4.14 -13.56
N PRO A 68 -2.28 3.83 -12.86
CA PRO A 68 -2.61 2.44 -12.55
C PRO A 68 -2.74 1.59 -13.82
N TYR A 69 -2.53 0.29 -13.69
CA TYR A 69 -2.91 -0.68 -14.70
C TYR A 69 -4.43 -0.69 -14.93
N GLY A 70 -4.89 -1.34 -15.99
CA GLY A 70 -6.30 -1.31 -16.41
C GLY A 70 -7.17 -2.37 -15.74
N ASP A 71 -7.92 -3.09 -16.58
CA ASP A 71 -8.73 -4.23 -16.17
C ASP A 71 -7.84 -5.35 -15.60
N ILE A 72 -7.93 -5.58 -14.28
CA ILE A 72 -7.15 -6.59 -13.56
C ILE A 72 -7.41 -8.01 -14.07
N THR A 73 -8.56 -8.27 -14.71
CA THR A 73 -8.87 -9.60 -15.30
C THR A 73 -8.03 -9.93 -16.54
N LYS A 74 -7.24 -8.97 -17.04
CA LYS A 74 -6.35 -9.11 -18.20
C LYS A 74 -4.87 -9.23 -17.82
N ILE A 75 -4.55 -9.20 -16.53
CA ILE A 75 -3.18 -9.24 -16.02
C ILE A 75 -2.96 -10.64 -15.45
N ASP A 76 -1.91 -11.34 -15.90
CA ASP A 76 -1.51 -12.62 -15.31
C ASP A 76 -1.01 -12.36 -13.88
N GLU A 77 -1.47 -13.14 -12.92
CA GLU A 77 -1.10 -12.97 -11.52
C GLU A 77 0.41 -13.08 -11.27
N LYS A 78 1.15 -13.75 -12.17
CA LYS A 78 2.61 -13.88 -12.11
C LYS A 78 3.34 -12.60 -12.50
N ASP A 79 2.68 -11.68 -13.21
CA ASP A 79 3.23 -10.39 -13.58
C ASP A 79 3.08 -9.33 -12.46
N ILE A 80 2.29 -9.64 -11.42
CA ILE A 80 2.15 -8.77 -10.24
C ILE A 80 3.39 -8.92 -9.34
N PRO A 81 4.13 -7.84 -9.04
CA PRO A 81 5.32 -7.91 -8.21
C PRO A 81 5.05 -8.50 -6.81
N PRO A 82 6.03 -9.19 -6.19
CA PRO A 82 5.92 -9.65 -4.81
C PRO A 82 5.61 -8.49 -3.85
N HIS A 83 4.65 -8.73 -2.96
CA HIS A 83 4.13 -7.73 -2.04
C HIS A 83 3.77 -8.36 -0.69
N ASP A 84 3.77 -7.51 0.34
CA ASP A 84 3.43 -7.86 1.72
C ASP A 84 1.95 -7.57 2.03
N ILE A 85 1.37 -6.57 1.35
CA ILE A 85 0.01 -6.06 1.58
C ILE A 85 -0.74 -5.97 0.24
N ILE A 86 -2.00 -6.41 0.26
CA ILE A 86 -2.98 -6.19 -0.81
C ILE A 86 -4.08 -5.29 -0.25
N SER A 87 -4.37 -4.20 -0.94
CA SER A 87 -5.58 -3.40 -0.73
C SER A 87 -6.52 -3.48 -1.91
#